data_AF-A0A7C1QXE4-F1
#
_entry.id   AF-A0A7C1QXE4-F1
#
_cell.length_a   1.000
_cell.length_b   1.000
_cell.length_c   1.000
_cell.angle_alpha   90.00
_cell.angle_beta   90.00
_cell.angle_gamma   90.00
#
_symmetry.space_group_name_H-M   'P 1'
#
loop_
_entity.id
_entity.type
_entity.pdbx_description
1 polymer ?
#
loop_
_entity_poly.entity_id
_entity_poly.type
_entity_poly.pdbx_seq_one_letter_code
_entity_poly.pdbx_strand_id
1 'polypeptide(L)' 'MVKKCIYCNAEISSDCVIDFCDKCGKNVWGDKMFNAIVQNMENARANGDLCHTQPAAEPRRELEGFEGFR' A
#
# COMPACT_ATOMS: atom_id res chain seq x y z
N MET A 1 -6.61 -3.68 -17.49
CA MET A 1 -7.84 -2.98 -17.07
C MET A 1 -7.43 -1.57 -16.70
N VAL A 2 -7.84 -0.53 -17.42
CA VAL A 2 -7.41 0.85 -17.10
C VAL A 2 -7.95 1.28 -15.74
N LYS A 3 -7.08 1.80 -14.89
CA LYS A 3 -7.46 2.41 -13.61
C LYS A 3 -7.98 3.82 -13.86
N LYS A 4 -8.77 4.35 -12.93
CA LYS A 4 -9.28 5.72 -13.00
C LYS A 4 -8.90 6.48 -11.75
N CYS A 5 -8.56 7.75 -11.93
CA CYS A 5 -8.29 8.67 -10.83
C CYS A 5 -9.53 8.82 -9.94
N ILE A 6 -9.40 8.54 -8.64
CA ILE A 6 -10.51 8.68 -7.68
C ILE A 6 -11.05 10.12 -7.55
N TYR A 7 -10.28 11.13 -7.98
CA TYR A 7 -10.67 12.54 -7.87
C TYR A 7 -11.27 13.12 -9.15
N CYS A 8 -10.64 12.84 -10.30
CA CYS A 8 -11.02 13.47 -11.57
C CYS A 8 -11.46 12.47 -12.65
N ASN A 9 -11.50 11.17 -12.34
CA ASN A 9 -11.83 10.08 -13.26
C ASN A 9 -10.94 10.00 -14.51
N ALA A 10 -9.80 10.70 -14.53
CA ALA A 10 -8.81 10.57 -15.59
C ALA A 10 -8.29 9.14 -15.67
N GLU A 11 -7.99 8.68 -16.88
CA GLU A 11 -7.41 7.36 -17.10
C GLU A 11 -5.98 7.30 -16.52
N ILE A 12 -5.72 6.26 -15.74
CA ILE A 12 -4.42 5.97 -15.13
C ILE A 12 -3.99 4.59 -15.65
N SER A 13 -2.68 4.45 -15.88
CA SER A 13 -2.11 3.14 -16.23
C SER A 13 -2.46 2.11 -15.16
N SER A 14 -2.81 0.90 -15.60
CA SER A 14 -3.02 -0.23 -14.71
C SER A 14 -1.79 -0.58 -13.87
N ASP A 15 -0.62 -0.25 -14.40
CA ASP A 15 0.68 -0.54 -13.77
C ASP A 15 1.03 0.44 -12.65
N CYS A 16 0.29 1.53 -12.49
CA CYS A 16 0.49 2.47 -11.39
C CYS A 16 0.04 1.86 -10.06
N VAL A 17 0.88 2.03 -9.03
CA VAL A 17 0.58 1.64 -7.63
C VAL A 17 -0.42 2.57 -6.93
N ILE A 18 -0.71 3.72 -7.53
CA ILE A 18 -1.65 4.72 -7.00
C ILE A 18 -2.94 4.79 -7.82
N ASP A 19 -4.04 5.17 -7.16
CA ASP A 19 -5.38 5.32 -7.77
C ASP A 19 -5.76 6.79 -8.03
N PHE A 20 -4.79 7.70 -8.02
CA PHE A 20 -4.97 9.12 -8.34
C PHE A 20 -3.91 9.58 -9.33
N CYS A 21 -4.24 10.55 -10.18
CA CYS A 21 -3.31 11.07 -11.17
C CYS A 21 -2.34 12.08 -10.54
N ASP A 22 -1.21 12.33 -11.21
CA ASP A 22 -0.18 13.27 -10.74
C ASP A 22 -0.77 14.65 -10.43
N LYS A 23 -1.65 15.15 -11.30
CA LYS A 23 -2.26 16.48 -11.13
C LYS A 23 -3.05 16.57 -9.82
N CYS A 24 -3.89 15.57 -9.54
CA CYS A 24 -4.70 15.55 -8.33
C CYS A 24 -3.81 15.32 -7.09
N GLY A 25 -2.88 14.38 -7.15
CA GLY A 25 -2.01 14.08 -6.02
C GLY A 25 -1.10 15.25 -5.64
N LYS A 26 -0.48 15.90 -6.63
CA LYS A 26 0.33 17.10 -6.40
C LYS A 26 -0.50 18.27 -5.88
N ASN A 27 -1.75 18.41 -6.30
CA ASN A 27 -2.61 19.49 -5.82
C ASN A 27 -3.06 19.29 -4.35
N VAL A 28 -3.20 18.03 -3.90
CA VAL A 28 -3.61 17.71 -2.52
C VAL A 28 -2.42 17.70 -1.56
N TRP A 29 -1.30 17.08 -1.95
CA TRP A 29 -0.16 16.83 -1.06
C TRP A 29 1.08 17.68 -1.38
N GLY A 30 1.16 18.29 -2.57
CA GLY A 30 2.36 18.96 -3.08
C GLY A 30 3.38 17.97 -3.69
N ASP A 31 4.27 18.47 -4.56
CA ASP A 31 5.22 17.63 -5.32
C ASP A 31 6.10 16.74 -4.44
N LYS A 32 6.62 17.27 -3.33
CA LYS A 32 7.54 16.53 -2.44
C LYS A 32 6.85 15.32 -1.81
N MET A 33 5.64 15.54 -1.29
CA MET A 33 4.91 14.50 -0.56
C MET A 33 4.27 13.51 -1.52
N PHE A 34 3.78 13.98 -2.67
CA PHE A 34 3.35 13.12 -3.77
C PHE A 34 4.46 12.14 -4.20
N ASN A 35 5.66 12.65 -4.46
CA ASN A 35 6.79 11.79 -4.85
C ASN A 35 7.15 10.78 -3.76
N ALA A 36 7.13 11.19 -2.49
CA ALA A 36 7.39 10.27 -1.38
C ALA A 36 6.33 9.16 -1.28
N ILE A 37 5.05 9.49 -1.47
CA ILE A 37 3.96 8.50 -1.47
C ILE A 37 4.16 7.50 -2.61
N VAL A 38 4.43 7.97 -3.83
CA VAL A 38 4.66 7.10 -4.98
C VAL A 38 5.86 6.19 -4.75
N GLN A 39 6.99 6.73 -4.29
CA GLN A 39 8.18 5.92 -3.99
C GLN A 39 7.92 4.88 -2.90
N ASN A 40 7.23 5.25 -1.82
CA ASN A 40 6.92 4.30 -0.75
C ASN A 40 5.99 3.17 -1.23
N MET A 41 5.01 3.49 -2.08
CA MET A 41 4.11 2.49 -2.64
C MET A 41 4.83 1.57 -3.63
N GLU A 42 5.72 2.10 -4.49
CA GLU A 42 6.53 1.26 -5.39
C GLU A 42 7.50 0.36 -4.61
N ASN A 43 8.08 0.87 -3.52
CA ASN A 43 8.94 0.06 -2.64
C ASN A 43 8.12 -1.06 -1.97
N ALA A 44 6.92 -0.75 -1.47
CA ALA A 44 6.01 -1.76 -0.91
C ALA A 44 5.59 -2.81 -1.96
N ARG A 45 5.41 -2.40 -3.23
CA ARG A 45 5.16 -3.31 -4.34
C ARG A 45 6.33 -4.26 -4.55
N ALA A 46 7.55 -3.72 -4.57
CA ALA A 46 8.78 -4.49 -4.76
C ALA A 46 9.04 -5.46 -3.60
N ASN A 47 8.68 -5.08 -2.37
CA ASN A 47 8.80 -5.90 -1.18
C ASN A 47 7.70 -6.97 -1.06
N GLY A 48 6.61 -6.87 -1.84
CA GLY A 48 5.46 -7.77 -1.73
C GLY A 48 4.46 -7.38 -0.63
N ASP A 49 4.62 -6.21 0.01
CA ASP A 49 3.74 -5.72 1.07
C ASP A 49 2.36 -5.28 0.55
N LEU A 50 2.26 -4.97 -0.75
CA LEU A 50 0.99 -4.63 -1.40
C LEU A 50 0.14 -5.85 -1.79
N CYS A 51 0.59 -7.06 -1.47
CA CYS A 51 -0.16 -8.28 -1.78
C CYS A 51 -1.33 -8.45 -0.80
N HIS A 52 -2.56 -8.26 -1.28
CA HIS A 52 -3.80 -8.67 -0.59
C HIS A 52 -3.99 -10.20 -0.51
N THR A 53 -3.00 -10.98 -0.93
CA THR A 53 -2.96 -12.40 -0.63
C THR A 53 -2.66 -12.52 0.86
N GLN A 54 -3.69 -12.71 1.69
CA GLN A 54 -3.46 -13.28 3.01
C GLN A 54 -2.56 -14.50 2.80
N PRO A 55 -1.35 -14.57 3.40
CA PRO A 55 -0.76 -15.87 3.56
C PRO A 55 -1.80 -16.68 4.33
N ALA A 56 -2.20 -17.84 3.79
CA ALA A 56 -3.03 -18.78 4.51
C ALA A 56 -2.48 -18.87 5.94
N ALA A 57 -3.34 -18.55 6.92
CA ALA A 57 -3.01 -18.34 8.32
C ALA A 57 -1.77 -19.12 8.79
N GLU A 58 -0.68 -18.41 9.13
CA GLU A 58 0.33 -19.00 9.98
C GLU A 58 -0.30 -19.21 11.37
N PRO A 59 -0.22 -20.41 11.96
CA PRO A 59 -0.80 -20.65 13.27
C PRO A 59 -0.10 -19.74 14.28
N ARG A 60 -0.89 -18.90 14.94
CA ARG A 60 -0.48 -18.07 16.07
C ARG A 60 0.17 -19.01 17.10
N ARG A 61 1.51 -18.98 17.21
CA ARG A 61 2.19 -19.72 18.27
C ARG A 61 1.74 -19.13 19.60
N GLU A 62 0.89 -19.89 20.27
CA GLU A 62 0.55 -19.72 21.67
C GLU A 62 1.86 -19.65 22.45
N LEU A 63 2.11 -18.53 23.13
CA LEU A 63 3.24 -18.42 24.04
C LEU A 63 2.90 -19.28 25.26
N GLU A 64 3.25 -20.57 25.19
CA GLU A 64 3.38 -21.41 26.38
C GLU A 64 4.47 -20.81 27.27
N GLY A 65 4.13 -20.52 28.52
CA GLY A 65 5.13 -20.13 29.53
C GLY A 65 4.71 -19.03 30.48
N PHE A 66 3.53 -19.13 31.11
CA PHE A 66 3.34 -18.50 32.42
C PHE A 66 3.62 -19.55 33.50
N GLU A 67 4.91 -19.77 33.78
CA GLU A 67 5.30 -20.48 34.99
C GLU A 67 4.91 -19.60 36.19
N GLY A 68 3.84 -20.03 36.89
CA GLY A 68 3.47 -19.49 38.17
C GLY A 68 4.60 -19.71 39.18
N PHE A 69 5.18 -18.61 39.65
CA PHE A 69 5.98 -18.62 40.85
C PHE A 69 5.08 -18.39 42.07
N ARG A 70 5.03 -19.45 42.88
CA ARG A 70 4.60 -19.61 44.26
C ARG A 70 4.43 -18.33 45.08
#